data_AF-A0A453J9A7-F1
#
_entry.id   AF-A0A453J9A7-F1
#
_cell.length_a   1.000
_cell.length_b   1.000
_cell.length_c   1.000
_cell.angle_alpha   90.00
_cell.angle_beta   90.00
_cell.angle_gamma   90.00
#
_symmetry.space_group_name_H-M   'P 1'
#
loop_
_entity.id
_entity.type
_entity.pdbx_description
1 polymer ?
#
loop_
_entity_poly.entity_id
_entity_poly.type
_entity_poly.pdbx_seq_one_letter_code
_entity_poly.pdbx_strand_id
1 'polypeptide(L)'
;MNKASIIQDAIAYIEELQEQERQILAAPGTDGGAAVVQADSTVDDGIGSPPRKIRRTTSASSICSPATHPVQILELEVTQVAEDLAVVNVRHRKAQEAMAKVYGVLESLCLNVITASVTVVADNIVHNMFIETDGIDCAQTIKEMVQSHSVISM
;
A
#
# COMPACT_ATOMS: atom_id res chain seq x y z
N MET A 1 32.56 22.38 -16.08
CA MET A 1 31.23 22.71 -15.53
C MET A 1 31.40 23.00 -14.05
N ASN A 2 30.98 24.18 -13.57
CA ASN A 2 31.17 24.54 -12.16
C ASN A 2 29.98 24.06 -11.34
N LYS A 3 30.23 23.41 -10.20
CA LYS A 3 29.17 22.96 -9.29
C LYS A 3 28.25 24.12 -8.87
N ALA A 4 28.82 25.32 -8.71
CA ALA A 4 28.06 26.54 -8.45
C ALA A 4 27.09 26.93 -9.58
N SER A 5 27.47 26.69 -10.84
CA SER A 5 26.63 26.98 -12.01
C SER A 5 25.45 26.00 -12.12
N ILE A 6 25.65 24.73 -11.75
CA ILE A 6 24.59 23.71 -11.72
C ILE A 6 23.58 24.05 -10.61
N ILE A 7 24.07 24.44 -9.44
CA ILE A 7 23.22 24.82 -8.31
C ILE A 7 22.41 26.08 -8.66
N GLN A 8 23.01 27.08 -9.30
CA GLN A 8 22.29 28.27 -9.75
C GLN A 8 21.19 27.96 -10.76
N ASP A 9 21.46 27.06 -11.70
CA ASP A 9 20.49 26.63 -12.69
C ASP A 9 19.30 25.88 -12.04
N ALA A 10 19.60 24.98 -11.10
CA ALA A 10 18.57 24.27 -10.34
C ALA A 10 17.70 25.21 -9.49
N ILE A 11 18.28 26.24 -8.87
CA ILE A 11 17.53 27.25 -8.10
C ILE A 11 16.61 28.04 -9.03
N ALA A 12 17.12 28.53 -10.16
CA ALA A 12 16.33 29.29 -11.12
C ALA A 12 15.15 28.46 -11.67
N TYR A 13 15.37 27.18 -11.95
CA TYR A 13 14.34 26.27 -12.41
C TYR A 13 13.23 26.02 -11.37
N ILE A 14 13.59 25.89 -10.09
CA ILE A 14 12.61 25.73 -9.00
C ILE A 14 11.77 27.01 -8.82
N GLU A 15 12.38 28.19 -8.90
CA GLU A 15 11.67 29.47 -8.80
C GLU A 15 10.67 29.65 -9.95
N GLU A 16 11.04 29.26 -11.18
CA GLU A 16 10.14 29.29 -12.33
C GLU A 16 8.92 28.38 -12.12
N LEU A 17 9.13 27.15 -11.67
CA LEU A 17 8.06 26.19 -11.36
C LEU A 17 7.08 26.73 -10.31
N GLN A 18 7.60 27.35 -9.25
CA GLN A 18 6.75 27.94 -8.20
C GLN A 18 5.89 29.10 -8.71
N GLU A 19 6.39 29.88 -9.67
CA GLU A 19 5.61 30.97 -10.26
C GLU A 19 4.54 30.44 -11.23
N GLN A 20 4.81 29.34 -11.94
CA GLN A 20 3.80 28.64 -12.74
C GLN A 20 2.67 28.09 -11.85
N GLU A 21 3.00 27.45 -10.72
CA GLU A 21 2.01 27.00 -9.74
C GLU A 21 1.17 28.18 -9.21
N ARG A 22 1.81 29.31 -8.89
CA ARG A 22 1.12 30.51 -8.42
C ARG A 22 0.16 31.07 -9.48
N GLN A 23 0.56 31.10 -10.74
CA GLN A 23 -0.30 31.54 -11.84
C GLN A 23 -1.50 30.62 -12.04
N ILE A 24 -1.32 29.30 -11.92
CA ILE A 24 -2.42 28.34 -11.98
C ILE A 24 -3.36 28.50 -10.77
N LEU A 25 -2.83 28.71 -9.56
CA LEU A 25 -3.63 28.91 -8.35
C LEU A 25 -4.35 30.27 -8.34
N ALA A 26 -3.74 31.29 -8.95
CA ALA A 26 -4.29 32.63 -9.07
C ALA A 26 -5.25 32.78 -10.25
N ALA A 27 -5.29 31.82 -11.17
CA ALA A 27 -6.36 31.73 -12.16
C ALA A 27 -7.65 31.36 -11.42
N PRO A 28 -8.64 32.27 -11.32
CA PRO A 28 -9.90 31.94 -10.67
C PRO A 28 -10.58 30.83 -11.47
N GLY A 29 -10.61 29.64 -10.90
CA GLY A 29 -11.40 28.53 -11.39
C GLY A 29 -12.84 29.01 -11.52
N THR A 30 -13.29 29.12 -12.77
CA THR A 30 -14.72 29.22 -13.10
C THR A 30 -15.36 27.90 -12.71
N ASP A 31 -16.11 27.96 -11.62
CA ASP A 31 -17.34 27.24 -11.32
C ASP A 31 -17.44 25.74 -11.66
N GLY A 32 -17.40 24.93 -10.61
CA GLY A 32 -17.81 23.52 -10.62
C GLY A 32 -18.27 23.09 -9.22
N GLY A 33 -19.33 23.73 -8.74
CA GLY A 33 -19.77 23.76 -7.34
C GLY A 33 -19.97 22.40 -6.65
N ALA A 34 -19.43 22.33 -5.43
CA ALA A 34 -19.91 21.46 -4.37
C ALA A 34 -21.26 21.99 -3.85
N ALA A 35 -22.27 21.12 -3.75
CA ALA A 35 -23.47 21.39 -2.96
C ALA A 35 -23.95 20.11 -2.29
N VAL A 36 -23.58 20.00 -1.01
CA VAL A 36 -24.26 19.23 0.03
C VAL A 36 -25.72 19.67 0.12
N VAL A 37 -26.67 18.74 0.10
CA VAL A 37 -28.02 18.94 0.64
C VAL A 37 -28.45 17.69 1.41
N GLN A 38 -28.55 17.83 2.72
CA GLN A 38 -29.39 17.03 3.61
C GLN A 38 -30.83 17.54 3.54
N ALA A 39 -31.81 16.63 3.52
CA ALA A 39 -33.19 16.80 4.00
C ALA A 39 -33.80 15.38 4.04
N ASP A 40 -33.92 14.74 5.19
CA ASP A 40 -35.05 14.79 6.14
C ASP A 40 -36.44 14.78 5.48
N SER A 41 -37.18 13.70 5.72
CA SER A 41 -38.65 13.65 5.72
C SER A 41 -39.11 12.31 6.33
N THR A 42 -39.88 12.44 7.39
CA THR A 42 -40.50 11.43 8.25
C THR A 42 -41.87 10.98 7.72
N VAL A 43 -42.48 10.02 8.45
CA VAL A 43 -43.85 9.45 8.38
C VAL A 43 -44.00 8.26 7.41
N ASP A 44 -44.71 7.16 7.68
CA ASP A 44 -45.54 6.61 8.77
C ASP A 44 -46.01 5.24 8.21
N ASP A 45 -46.12 4.20 9.03
CA ASP A 45 -47.28 3.30 9.09
C ASP A 45 -47.03 2.14 10.06
N GLY A 46 -48.06 1.83 10.84
CA GLY A 46 -48.02 0.96 12.00
C GLY A 46 -48.14 -0.52 11.71
N ILE A 47 -47.86 -1.32 12.73
CA ILE A 47 -48.75 -2.33 13.35
C ILE A 47 -47.89 -3.20 14.28
N GLY A 48 -48.28 -3.22 15.56
CA GLY A 48 -47.54 -3.88 16.64
C GLY A 48 -47.73 -5.39 16.74
N SER A 49 -46.77 -6.05 17.40
CA SER A 49 -46.98 -7.27 18.19
C SER A 49 -45.81 -7.48 19.19
N PRO A 50 -46.03 -8.21 20.31
CA PRO A 50 -45.30 -7.99 21.58
C PRO A 50 -44.01 -8.83 21.72
N PRO A 51 -43.07 -8.44 22.61
CA PRO A 51 -41.81 -9.16 22.77
C PRO A 51 -42.01 -10.47 23.54
N ARG A 52 -41.85 -11.60 22.84
CA ARG A 52 -41.74 -12.92 23.47
C ARG A 52 -40.38 -13.04 24.14
N LYS A 53 -40.41 -13.13 25.47
CA LYS A 53 -39.31 -13.52 26.37
C LYS A 53 -38.78 -14.90 25.95
N ILE A 54 -37.63 -14.96 25.28
CA ILE A 54 -36.90 -16.21 25.02
C ILE A 54 -35.66 -16.28 25.92
N ARG A 55 -35.66 -17.37 26.69
CA ARG A 55 -34.65 -17.81 27.63
C ARG A 55 -33.40 -18.26 26.88
N ARG A 56 -32.26 -17.76 27.35
CA ARG A 56 -30.88 -18.11 26.96
C ARG A 56 -30.67 -19.60 26.69
N THR A 57 -30.09 -19.91 25.54
CA THR A 57 -29.18 -21.05 25.33
C THR A 57 -28.10 -20.62 24.33
N THR A 58 -26.84 -20.68 24.76
CA THR A 58 -25.63 -21.05 23.99
C THR A 58 -25.80 -21.10 22.47
N SER A 59 -25.08 -20.33 21.65
CA SER A 59 -23.62 -20.34 21.56
C SER A 59 -23.14 -19.06 20.87
N ALA A 60 -22.01 -18.56 21.35
CA ALA A 60 -21.38 -17.33 20.87
C ALA A 60 -21.26 -17.30 19.34
N SER A 61 -21.81 -16.26 18.74
CA SER A 61 -21.30 -15.72 17.50
C SER A 61 -19.82 -15.40 17.72
N SER A 62 -18.92 -16.26 17.21
CA SER A 62 -17.54 -15.83 17.02
C SER A 62 -17.57 -14.78 15.92
N ILE A 63 -17.75 -13.53 16.34
CA ILE A 63 -17.28 -12.38 15.60
C ILE A 63 -15.85 -12.76 15.22
N CYS A 64 -15.62 -12.98 13.93
CA CYS A 64 -14.28 -13.22 13.42
C CYS A 64 -13.53 -11.90 13.58
N SER A 65 -13.01 -11.68 14.79
CA SER A 65 -11.94 -10.73 15.00
C SER A 65 -10.84 -11.14 14.03
N PRO A 66 -10.33 -10.26 13.16
CA PRO A 66 -9.12 -10.57 12.41
C PRO A 66 -8.03 -10.72 13.45
N ALA A 67 -7.79 -11.96 13.89
CA ALA A 67 -6.63 -12.29 14.65
C ALA A 67 -5.46 -11.93 13.73
N THR A 68 -4.81 -10.82 14.04
CA THR A 68 -3.58 -10.36 13.38
C THR A 68 -2.49 -11.36 13.72
N HIS A 69 -2.56 -12.54 13.10
CA HIS A 69 -1.48 -13.50 13.12
C HIS A 69 -0.32 -12.86 12.37
N PRO A 70 0.89 -12.81 12.95
CA PRO A 70 2.03 -12.22 12.28
C PRO A 70 2.28 -12.95 10.97
N VAL A 71 2.43 -12.17 9.89
CA VAL A 71 2.72 -12.68 8.55
C VAL A 71 4.02 -13.49 8.60
N GLN A 72 3.96 -14.77 8.24
CA GLN A 72 5.11 -15.67 8.23
C GLN A 72 5.90 -15.56 6.91
N ILE A 73 6.86 -14.65 6.89
CA ILE A 73 7.91 -14.59 5.86
C ILE A 73 9.15 -15.25 6.47
N LEU A 74 9.61 -16.34 5.86
CA LEU A 74 10.80 -17.04 6.34
C LEU A 74 12.07 -16.28 5.95
N GLU A 75 12.10 -15.71 4.75
CA GLU A 75 13.26 -15.00 4.22
C GLU A 75 12.78 -13.93 3.22
N LEU A 76 13.36 -12.74 3.31
CA LEU A 76 13.19 -11.67 2.34
C LEU A 76 14.56 -11.14 1.96
N GLU A 77 14.96 -11.39 0.72
CA GLU A 77 16.16 -10.82 0.13
C GLU A 77 15.75 -9.81 -0.95
N VAL A 78 16.40 -8.65 -0.94
CA VAL A 78 16.28 -7.67 -2.01
C VAL A 78 17.68 -7.29 -2.41
N THR A 79 17.99 -7.47 -3.69
CA THR A 79 19.32 -7.32 -4.26
C THR A 79 19.22 -6.49 -5.52
N GLN A 80 19.95 -5.37 -5.57
CA GLN A 80 20.04 -4.54 -6.77
C GLN A 80 20.95 -5.22 -7.78
N VAL A 81 20.45 -5.41 -9.01
CA VAL A 81 21.15 -6.15 -10.08
C VAL A 81 21.64 -5.21 -11.18
N ALA A 82 20.93 -4.10 -11.41
CA ALA A 82 21.35 -3.00 -12.28
C ALA A 82 20.93 -1.65 -11.68
N GLU A 83 21.25 -0.55 -12.36
CA GLU A 83 20.83 0.81 -11.95
C GLU A 83 19.31 0.85 -11.71
N ASP A 84 18.54 0.34 -12.69
CA ASP A 84 17.08 0.41 -12.66
C ASP A 84 16.38 -0.95 -12.45
N LEU A 85 17.12 -1.94 -11.93
CA LEU A 85 16.59 -3.30 -11.75
C LEU A 85 17.00 -3.89 -10.41
N ALA A 86 16.01 -4.38 -9.66
CA ALA A 86 16.23 -5.15 -8.45
C ALA A 86 15.52 -6.51 -8.52
N VAL A 87 16.06 -7.47 -7.77
CA VAL A 87 15.47 -8.79 -7.55
C VAL A 87 14.99 -8.88 -6.12
N VAL A 88 13.71 -9.23 -5.97
CA VAL A 88 13.07 -9.52 -4.68
C VAL A 88 12.85 -11.03 -4.60
N ASN A 89 13.45 -11.66 -3.60
CA ASN A 89 13.29 -13.07 -3.29
C ASN A 89 12.54 -13.21 -1.96
N VAL A 90 11.42 -13.92 -1.98
CA VAL A 90 10.56 -14.10 -0.81
C VAL A 90 10.33 -15.58 -0.58
N ARG A 91 10.76 -16.09 0.58
CA ARG A 91 10.45 -17.44 1.04
C ARG A 91 9.35 -17.39 2.09
N HIS A 92 8.27 -18.13 1.90
CA HIS A 92 7.17 -18.22 2.86
C HIS A 92 6.48 -19.60 2.80
N ARG A 93 5.61 -19.87 3.76
CA ARG A 93 4.76 -21.09 3.76
C ARG A 93 3.29 -20.79 3.46
N LYS A 94 2.87 -19.53 3.61
CA LYS A 94 1.47 -19.08 3.46
C LYS A 94 1.39 -17.92 2.49
N ALA A 95 1.12 -18.24 1.22
CA ALA A 95 1.20 -17.29 0.12
C ALA A 95 0.28 -16.07 0.26
N GLN A 96 -0.96 -16.27 0.70
CA GLN A 96 -1.96 -15.20 0.65
C GLN A 96 -1.59 -14.00 1.54
N GLU A 97 -1.14 -14.22 2.77
CA GLU A 97 -0.81 -13.13 3.70
C GLU A 97 0.57 -12.53 3.42
N ALA A 98 1.56 -13.37 3.11
CA ALA A 98 2.92 -12.92 2.80
C ALA A 98 2.96 -12.08 1.52
N MET A 99 2.37 -12.59 0.43
CA MET A 99 2.41 -11.91 -0.85
C MET A 99 1.50 -10.69 -0.91
N ALA A 100 0.33 -10.69 -0.25
CA ALA A 100 -0.50 -9.49 -0.17
C ALA A 100 0.26 -8.31 0.44
N LYS A 101 1.09 -8.57 1.44
CA LYS A 101 1.94 -7.55 2.05
C LYS A 101 3.05 -7.08 1.11
N VAL A 102 3.76 -8.02 0.48
CA VAL A 102 4.85 -7.69 -0.46
C VAL A 102 4.31 -6.87 -1.62
N TYR A 103 3.19 -7.28 -2.23
CA TYR A 103 2.56 -6.50 -3.31
C TYR A 103 2.03 -5.16 -2.81
N GLY A 104 1.49 -5.07 -1.60
CA GLY A 104 1.09 -3.78 -1.01
C GLY A 104 2.27 -2.82 -0.85
N VAL A 105 3.46 -3.32 -0.49
CA VAL A 105 4.70 -2.51 -0.43
C VAL A 105 5.15 -2.10 -1.84
N LEU A 106 5.14 -3.02 -2.81
CA LEU A 106 5.51 -2.71 -4.19
C LEU A 106 4.56 -1.67 -4.81
N GLU A 107 3.25 -1.79 -4.57
CA GLU A 107 2.24 -0.83 -5.01
C GLU A 107 2.40 0.53 -4.33
N SER A 108 2.71 0.55 -3.03
CA SER A 108 2.96 1.81 -2.29
C SER A 108 4.16 2.59 -2.81
N LEU A 109 5.13 1.87 -3.39
CA LEU A 109 6.34 2.44 -3.98
C LEU A 109 6.21 2.64 -5.50
N CYS A 110 5.03 2.37 -6.09
CA CYS A 110 4.78 2.42 -7.52
C CYS A 110 5.78 1.59 -8.35
N LEU A 111 6.25 0.46 -7.81
CA LEU A 111 7.26 -0.38 -8.46
C LEU A 111 6.62 -1.34 -9.45
N ASN A 112 7.22 -1.45 -10.63
CA ASN A 112 6.73 -2.31 -11.69
C ASN A 112 7.39 -3.69 -11.62
N VAL A 113 6.61 -4.77 -11.69
CA VAL A 113 7.11 -6.15 -11.71
C VAL A 113 7.26 -6.60 -13.17
N ILE A 114 8.50 -6.71 -13.64
CA ILE A 114 8.82 -7.12 -15.01
C ILE A 114 8.60 -8.62 -15.18
N THR A 115 9.05 -9.40 -14.20
CA THR A 115 8.96 -10.86 -14.25
C THR A 115 8.80 -11.39 -12.84
N ALA A 116 7.90 -12.36 -12.68
CA ALA A 116 7.75 -13.08 -11.43
C ALA A 116 7.78 -14.58 -11.73
N SER A 117 8.50 -15.33 -10.90
CA SER A 117 8.51 -16.78 -10.91
C SER A 117 8.19 -17.29 -9.51
N VAL A 118 7.50 -18.44 -9.48
CA VAL A 118 7.11 -19.09 -8.24
C VAL A 118 7.62 -20.52 -8.29
N THR A 119 8.42 -20.88 -7.29
CA THR A 119 8.91 -22.24 -7.12
C THR A 119 8.39 -22.78 -5.79
N VAL A 120 7.79 -23.97 -5.82
CA VAL A 120 7.28 -24.65 -4.63
C VAL A 120 8.15 -25.87 -4.35
N VAL A 121 8.73 -25.94 -3.16
CA VAL A 121 9.60 -27.02 -2.70
C VAL A 121 9.10 -27.52 -1.34
N ALA A 122 8.47 -28.71 -1.34
CA ALA A 122 7.73 -29.23 -0.19
C ALA A 122 6.71 -28.18 0.31
N ASP A 123 6.86 -27.71 1.56
CA ASP A 123 5.97 -26.73 2.18
C ASP A 123 6.48 -25.28 2.05
N ASN A 124 7.58 -25.06 1.33
CA ASN A 124 8.16 -23.74 1.15
C ASN A 124 7.85 -23.23 -0.26
N ILE A 125 7.37 -22.00 -0.33
CA ILE A 125 7.09 -21.28 -1.56
C ILE A 125 8.12 -20.16 -1.66
N VAL A 126 8.79 -20.10 -2.81
CA VAL A 126 9.78 -19.08 -3.13
C VAL A 126 9.25 -18.26 -4.30
N HIS A 127 9.06 -16.96 -4.08
CA HIS A 127 8.76 -16.00 -5.13
C HIS A 127 10.03 -15.25 -5.48
N ASN A 128 10.38 -15.24 -6.76
CA ASN A 128 11.46 -14.42 -7.29
C ASN A 128 10.87 -13.42 -8.27
N MET A 129 11.06 -12.13 -8.02
CA MET A 129 10.48 -11.04 -8.79
C MET A 129 11.59 -10.09 -9.25
N PHE A 130 11.61 -9.79 -10.53
CA PHE A 130 12.37 -8.71 -11.12
C PHE A 130 11.50 -7.46 -11.14
N ILE A 131 11.97 -6.41 -10.48
CA ILE A 131 11.27 -5.14 -10.37
C ILE A 131 12.10 -4.01 -10.99
N GLU A 132 11.42 -3.13 -11.70
CA GLU A 132 11.99 -1.89 -12.23
C GLU A 132 12.09 -0.87 -11.09
N THR A 133 13.21 -0.17 -11.01
CA THR A 133 13.53 0.75 -9.91
C THR A 133 13.99 2.08 -10.48
N ASP A 134 13.33 3.19 -10.19
CA ASP A 134 13.66 4.50 -10.79
C ASP A 134 14.78 5.24 -10.02
N GLY A 135 15.94 4.58 -9.83
CA GLY A 135 17.08 5.12 -9.07
C GLY A 135 16.87 5.30 -7.56
N ILE A 136 15.74 4.81 -7.02
CA ILE A 136 15.45 4.80 -5.57
C ILE A 136 16.25 3.66 -4.91
N ASP A 137 16.82 3.91 -3.71
CA ASP A 137 17.36 2.85 -2.83
C ASP A 137 16.22 1.98 -2.25
N CYS A 138 15.51 1.33 -3.16
CA CYS A 138 14.32 0.55 -2.91
C CYS A 138 14.65 -0.74 -2.13
N ALA A 139 15.87 -1.24 -2.21
CA ALA A 139 16.26 -2.48 -1.56
C ALA A 139 16.14 -2.37 -0.04
N GLN A 140 16.59 -1.26 0.54
CA GLN A 140 16.48 -1.01 1.97
C GLN A 140 15.04 -0.65 2.35
N THR A 141 14.37 0.22 1.59
CA THR A 141 12.98 0.63 1.86
C THR A 141 12.00 -0.55 1.84
N ILE A 142 12.10 -1.44 0.86
CA ILE A 142 11.24 -2.64 0.77
C ILE A 142 11.45 -3.54 1.99
N LYS A 143 12.71 -3.77 2.39
CA LYS A 143 13.02 -4.59 3.58
C LYS A 143 12.39 -3.98 4.83
N GLU A 144 12.53 -2.68 5.06
CA GLU A 144 11.99 -1.98 6.23
C GLU A 144 10.44 -1.99 6.26
N MET A 145 9.79 -1.73 5.12
CA MET A 145 8.33 -1.73 5.01
C MET A 145 7.73 -3.13 5.20
N VAL A 146 8.40 -4.17 4.70
CA VAL A 146 7.96 -5.55 4.92
C VAL A 146 8.27 -6.02 6.35
N GLN A 147 9.36 -5.58 6.97
CA GLN A 147 9.76 -5.97 8.33
C GLN A 147 8.89 -5.35 9.42
N SER A 148 8.47 -4.10 9.27
CA SER A 148 7.79 -3.32 10.33
C SER A 148 6.50 -3.96 10.87
N HIS A 149 5.95 -4.99 10.20
CA HIS A 149 4.77 -5.72 10.68
C HIS A 149 4.84 -7.25 10.43
N SER A 150 6.03 -7.81 10.19
CA SER A 150 6.22 -9.25 9.92
C SER A 150 7.19 -9.85 10.92
N VAL A 151 6.99 -11.11 11.30
CA VAL A 151 8.03 -11.88 11.99
C VAL A 151 8.85 -12.56 10.91
N ILE A 152 10.07 -12.08 10.70
CA ILE A 152 11.06 -12.75 9.84
C ILE A 152 11.97 -13.55 10.75
N SER A 153 12.07 -14.86 10.52
CA SER A 153 12.98 -15.72 11.27
C SER A 153 14.41 -15.46 10.80
N MET A 154 15.23 -14.86 11.66
CA MET A 154 16.69 -14.73 11.48
C MET A 154 17.41 -16.05 11.78
#